data_AF-A0A3B9W933-F1
#
_entry.id   AF-A0A3B9W933-F1
#
_cell.length_a   1.000
_cell.length_b   1.000
_cell.length_c   1.000
_cell.angle_alpha   90.00
_cell.angle_beta   90.00
_cell.angle_gamma   90.00
#
_symmetry.space_group_name_H-M   'P 1'
#
loop_
_entity.id
_entity.type
_entity.pdbx_description
1 polymer ?
#
loop_
_entity_poly.entity_id
_entity_poly.type
_entity_poly.pdbx_seq_one_letter_code
_entity_poly.pdbx_strand_id
1 'polypeptide(L)'
;AAHYPVLFEEASCLVKYGGHADQLSYQYWGMDRFRILALMKQLDSGSLPEDCVVATRAMLMQKLSILIMGATKRQQHEQVKCYEQQREKYRE
;
A
#
# COMPACT_ATOMS: atom_id res chain seq x y z
N ALA A 1 29.20 4.22 25.93
CA ALA A 1 30.01 5.09 25.04
C ALA A 1 30.60 4.22 23.93
N ALA A 2 30.83 4.76 22.73
CA ALA A 2 31.43 3.99 21.63
C ALA A 2 32.91 3.69 21.95
N HIS A 3 33.34 2.45 21.74
CA HIS A 3 34.72 1.99 22.03
C HIS A 3 35.74 2.37 20.93
N TYR A 4 35.27 2.83 19.77
CA TYR A 4 36.08 3.16 18.60
C TYR A 4 35.61 4.48 17.97
N PRO A 5 36.51 5.23 17.29
CA PRO A 5 36.16 6.45 16.60
C PRO A 5 35.13 6.19 15.51
N VAL A 6 34.03 6.94 15.53
CA VAL A 6 33.02 6.97 14.47
C VAL A 6 33.36 8.17 13.58
N LEU A 7 33.77 7.88 12.34
CA LEU A 7 34.14 8.89 11.35
C LEU A 7 33.02 9.04 10.31
N PHE A 8 32.90 10.24 9.77
CA PHE A 8 32.01 10.54 8.65
C PHE A 8 32.79 10.43 7.34
N GLU A 9 32.30 9.63 6.41
CA GLU A 9 32.85 9.51 5.06
C GLU A 9 32.11 10.48 4.14
N GLU A 10 32.83 11.43 3.54
CA GLU A 10 32.25 12.43 2.63
C GLU A 10 31.87 11.82 1.28
N ALA A 11 32.51 10.73 0.88
CA ALA A 11 32.16 10.02 -0.34
C ALA A 11 30.79 9.34 -0.21
N SER A 12 29.95 9.48 -1.23
CA SER A 12 28.68 8.74 -1.31
C SER A 12 28.96 7.25 -1.48
N CYS A 13 28.92 6.48 -0.38
CA CYS A 13 29.15 5.02 -0.40
C CYS A 13 27.99 4.21 -1.00
N LEU A 14 26.89 4.86 -1.38
CA LEU A 14 25.68 4.19 -1.84
C LEU A 14 25.29 4.65 -3.24
N VAL A 15 25.28 3.71 -4.18
CA VAL A 15 24.74 3.92 -5.54
C VAL A 15 23.34 3.32 -5.58
N LYS A 16 22.31 4.17 -5.64
CA LYS A 16 20.92 3.72 -5.83
C LYS A 16 20.68 3.45 -7.30
N TYR A 17 20.65 2.18 -7.70
CA TYR A 17 20.11 1.80 -9.00
C TYR A 17 18.59 1.98 -8.94
N GLY A 18 18.04 2.82 -9.82
CA GLY A 18 16.62 3.13 -9.85
C GLY A 18 15.77 1.94 -10.26
N GLY A 19 15.51 1.04 -9.31
CA GLY A 19 14.76 -0.20 -9.49
C GLY A 19 15.47 -1.22 -10.37
N HIS A 20 15.45 -2.48 -9.95
CA HIS A 20 15.89 -3.58 -10.81
C HIS A 20 14.83 -3.85 -11.90
N ALA A 21 15.24 -4.43 -13.03
CA ALA A 21 14.34 -4.72 -14.15
C ALA A 21 13.18 -5.67 -13.78
N ASP A 22 13.33 -6.44 -12.71
CA ASP A 22 12.34 -7.34 -12.11
C ASP A 22 11.41 -6.64 -11.10
N GLN A 23 11.53 -5.33 -10.89
CA GLN A 23 10.70 -4.61 -9.93
C GLN A 23 9.24 -4.52 -10.39
N LEU A 24 8.39 -5.39 -9.84
CA LEU A 24 6.97 -5.51 -10.18
C LEU A 24 6.14 -4.25 -9.89
N SER A 25 6.63 -3.32 -9.07
CA SER A 25 5.89 -2.09 -8.73
C SER A 25 5.59 -1.20 -9.93
N TYR A 26 6.37 -1.32 -11.00
CA TYR A 26 6.18 -0.59 -12.26
C TYR A 26 5.44 -1.40 -13.33
N GLN A 27 5.28 -2.70 -13.13
CA GLN A 27 4.80 -3.61 -14.18
C GLN A 27 3.35 -3.34 -14.58
N TYR A 28 2.51 -2.88 -13.64
CA TYR A 28 1.11 -2.56 -13.94
C TYR A 28 0.70 -1.21 -13.34
N TRP A 29 -0.03 -0.44 -14.15
CA TRP A 29 -0.66 0.80 -13.68
C TRP A 29 -1.63 0.48 -12.54
N GLY A 30 -1.43 1.13 -11.39
CA GLY A 30 -2.30 0.98 -10.23
C GLY A 30 -2.18 -0.39 -9.55
N MET A 31 -0.96 -0.78 -9.16
CA MET A 31 -0.67 -1.93 -8.30
C MET A 31 -1.55 -2.00 -7.03
N ASP A 32 -1.92 -0.83 -6.50
CA ASP A 32 -2.75 -0.74 -5.30
C ASP A 32 -4.15 -1.35 -5.49
N ARG A 33 -4.63 -1.52 -6.75
CA ARG A 33 -5.87 -2.25 -7.06
C ARG A 33 -5.77 -3.73 -6.68
N PHE A 34 -4.63 -4.36 -6.94
CA PHE A 34 -4.41 -5.76 -6.56
C PHE A 34 -4.20 -5.91 -5.05
N ARG A 35 -3.59 -4.90 -4.42
CA ARG A 35 -3.39 -4.88 -2.97
C ARG A 35 -4.72 -4.81 -2.22
N ILE A 36 -5.66 -3.95 -2.64
CA ILE A 36 -7.00 -3.92 -2.01
C ILE A 36 -7.74 -5.25 -2.22
N LEU A 37 -7.63 -5.87 -3.41
CA LEU A 37 -8.26 -7.17 -3.68
C LEU A 37 -7.68 -8.28 -2.79
N ALA A 38 -6.36 -8.29 -2.57
CA ALA A 38 -5.72 -9.24 -1.68
C ALA A 38 -6.18 -9.05 -0.22
N LEU A 39 -6.22 -7.80 0.26
CA LEU A 39 -6.69 -7.48 1.62
C LEU A 39 -8.17 -7.89 1.82
N MET A 40 -9.04 -7.59 0.85
CA MET A 40 -10.45 -8.03 0.89
C MET A 40 -10.56 -9.55 0.93
N LYS A 41 -9.79 -10.27 0.10
CA LYS A 41 -9.77 -11.74 0.12
C LYS A 41 -9.29 -12.31 1.45
N GLN A 42 -8.30 -11.67 2.08
CA GLN A 42 -7.82 -12.10 3.39
C GLN A 42 -8.88 -11.92 4.47
N LEU A 43 -9.60 -10.79 4.48
CA LEU A 43 -10.73 -10.55 5.39
C LEU A 43 -11.87 -11.55 5.13
N ASP A 44 -12.26 -11.74 3.87
CA ASP A 44 -13.33 -12.66 3.48
C ASP A 44 -12.98 -14.14 3.77
N SER A 45 -11.70 -14.48 3.91
CA SER A 45 -11.27 -15.85 4.22
C SER A 45 -11.58 -16.30 5.65
N GLY A 46 -11.80 -15.36 6.58
CA GLY A 46 -12.02 -15.67 8.00
C GLY A 46 -10.84 -16.36 8.71
N SER A 47 -9.66 -16.41 8.09
CA SER A 47 -8.50 -17.18 8.59
C SER A 47 -7.52 -16.35 9.44
N LEU A 48 -7.78 -15.05 9.60
CA LEU A 48 -6.90 -14.13 10.29
C LEU A 48 -7.19 -14.10 11.81
N PRO A 49 -6.15 -14.03 12.67
CA PRO A 49 -6.32 -13.64 14.06
C PRO A 49 -6.96 -12.26 14.19
N GLU A 50 -7.66 -11.99 15.30
CA GLU A 50 -8.39 -10.74 15.52
C GLU A 50 -7.52 -9.47 15.32
N ASP A 51 -6.32 -9.45 15.92
CA ASP A 51 -5.38 -8.34 15.75
C ASP A 51 -4.99 -8.11 14.28
N CYS A 52 -4.86 -9.19 13.52
CA CYS A 52 -4.57 -9.14 12.09
C CYS A 52 -5.79 -8.68 11.28
N VAL A 53 -7.02 -9.02 11.69
CA VAL A 53 -8.26 -8.52 11.07
C VAL A 53 -8.33 -7.01 11.21
N VAL A 54 -8.14 -6.49 12.43
CA VAL A 54 -8.13 -5.05 12.73
C VAL A 54 -7.06 -4.34 11.89
N ALA A 55 -5.83 -4.85 11.87
CA ALA A 55 -4.74 -4.28 11.09
C ALA A 55 -4.99 -4.32 9.58
N THR A 56 -5.51 -5.45 9.06
CA THR A 56 -5.83 -5.64 7.65
C THR A 56 -6.93 -4.67 7.20
N ARG A 57 -7.96 -4.49 8.03
CA ARG A 57 -9.05 -3.55 7.78
C ARG A 57 -8.56 -2.11 7.77
N ALA A 58 -7.76 -1.69 8.76
CA ALA A 58 -7.17 -0.36 8.80
C ALA A 58 -6.33 -0.07 7.54
N MET A 59 -5.52 -1.04 7.12
CA MET A 59 -4.73 -0.94 5.89
C MET A 59 -5.62 -0.83 4.64
N LEU A 60 -6.69 -1.63 4.55
CA LEU A 60 -7.65 -1.56 3.45
C LEU A 60 -8.30 -0.18 3.36
N MET A 61 -8.73 0.40 4.49
CA MET A 61 -9.33 1.74 4.54
C MET A 61 -8.36 2.81 4.04
N GLN A 62 -7.10 2.76 4.48
CA GLN A 62 -6.05 3.68 4.03
C GLN A 62 -5.82 3.56 2.52
N LYS A 63 -5.74 2.34 1.99
CA LYS A 63 -5.52 2.10 0.55
C LYS A 63 -6.69 2.56 -0.31
N LEU A 64 -7.93 2.29 0.12
CA LEU A 64 -9.13 2.79 -0.55
C LEU A 64 -9.18 4.31 -0.56
N SER A 65 -8.84 4.98 0.54
CA SER A 65 -8.76 6.45 0.60
C SER A 65 -7.80 7.02 -0.47
N ILE A 66 -6.60 6.44 -0.60
CA ILE A 66 -5.61 6.86 -1.61
C ILE A 66 -6.16 6.68 -3.03
N LEU A 67 -6.81 5.55 -3.31
CA LEU A 67 -7.40 5.28 -4.63
C LEU A 67 -8.58 6.22 -4.94
N ILE A 68 -9.45 6.49 -3.95
CA ILE A 68 -10.56 7.44 -4.08
C ILE A 68 -10.01 8.84 -4.40
N MET A 69 -9.04 9.34 -3.63
CA MET A 69 -8.43 10.64 -3.90
C MET A 69 -7.81 10.71 -5.29
N GLY A 70 -7.09 9.66 -5.69
CA GLY A 70 -6.46 9.56 -7.01
C GLY A 70 -7.47 9.52 -8.16
N ALA A 71 -8.57 8.77 -8.00
CA ALA A 71 -9.64 8.68 -8.99
C ALA A 71 -10.44 9.99 -9.09
N THR A 72 -10.73 10.63 -7.95
CA THR A 72 -11.39 11.94 -7.89
C THR A 72 -10.58 13.00 -8.62
N LYS A 73 -9.25 13.08 -8.37
CA LYS A 73 -8.35 14.03 -9.05
C LYS A 73 -8.36 13.84 -10.58
N ARG A 74 -8.58 12.62 -11.07
CA ARG A 74 -8.63 12.27 -12.49
C ARG A 74 -10.04 12.23 -13.07
N GLN A 75 -11.06 12.68 -12.31
CA GLN A 75 -12.47 12.70 -12.72
C GLN A 75 -13.01 11.31 -13.11
N GLN A 76 -12.49 10.25 -12.49
CA GLN A 76 -12.92 8.86 -12.71
C GLN A 76 -14.10 8.50 -11.80
N HIS A 77 -15.26 9.10 -12.05
CA HIS A 77 -16.43 9.04 -11.16
C HIS A 77 -16.94 7.61 -10.88
N GLU A 78 -16.89 6.70 -11.85
CA GLU A 78 -17.30 5.31 -11.66
C GLU A 78 -16.37 4.58 -10.69
N GLN A 79 -15.05 4.80 -10.80
CA GLN A 79 -14.07 4.19 -9.91
C GLN A 79 -14.21 4.71 -8.49
N VAL A 80 -14.45 6.02 -8.33
CA VAL A 80 -14.74 6.63 -7.03
C VAL A 80 -15.94 5.95 -6.37
N LYS A 81 -17.05 5.79 -7.10
CA LYS A 81 -18.25 5.12 -6.58
C LYS A 81 -17.97 3.67 -6.18
N CYS A 82 -17.25 2.93 -7.01
CA CYS A 82 -16.88 1.53 -6.72
C CYS A 82 -16.01 1.43 -5.44
N TYR A 83 -15.00 2.28 -5.30
CA TYR A 83 -14.13 2.27 -4.12
C TYR A 83 -14.85 2.75 -2.85
N GLU A 84 -15.75 3.72 -2.93
CA GLU A 84 -16.58 4.14 -1.79
C GLU A 84 -17.53 3.01 -1.33
N GLN A 85 -18.15 2.29 -2.27
CA GLN A 85 -18.98 1.12 -1.94
C GLN A 85 -18.17 0.03 -1.23
N GLN A 86 -16.95 -0.25 -1.71
CA GLN A 86 -16.03 -1.17 -1.04
C GLN A 86 -15.64 -0.67 0.34
N ARG A 87 -15.40 0.64 0.50
CA ARG A 87 -15.03 1.23 1.79
C ARG A 87 -16.14 1.04 2.83
N GLU A 88 -17.40 1.25 2.43
CA GLU A 88 -18.54 1.05 3.33
C GLU A 88 -18.75 -0.43 3.67
N LYS A 89 -18.58 -1.34 2.70
CA LYS A 89 -18.69 -2.80 2.95
C LYS A 89 -17.76 -3.30 4.05
N TYR A 90 -16.54 -2.76 4.14
CA TYR A 90 -15.51 -3.20 5.09
C TYR A 90 -15.29 -2.22 6.25
N ARG A 91 -16.26 -1.36 6.54
CA ARG A 91 -16.15 -0.32 7.58
C ARG A 91 -16.15 -0.87 9.01
N GLU A 92 -16.83 -1.99 9.25
CA GLU A 92 -17.02 -2.62 10.58
C GLU A 92 -16.44 -4.02 10.68
#